data_AF-A0A7U9C105-F1
#
_entry.id   AF-A0A7U9C105-F1
#
_cell.length_a   1.000
_cell.length_b   1.000
_cell.length_c   1.000
_cell.angle_alpha   90.00
_cell.angle_beta   90.00
_cell.angle_gamma   90.00
#
_symmetry.space_group_name_H-M   'P 1'
#
loop_
_entity.id
_entity.type
_entity.pdbx_description
1 polymer ?
#
loop_
_entity_poly.entity_id
_entity_poly.type
_entity_poly.pdbx_seq_one_letter_code
_entity_poly.pdbx_strand_id
1 'polypeptide(L)'
;MDLSPLARGIASASEKAGSTQEAKNAKIDESDFPMEIKELLKRIVEYREKLKEKQQELEDVMRDQSLNDEQRQAKLDALQQEISSLNSSLQEAMGQLNKLVAQMDLDDGAVIEMMSLAMS
;
A
#
# COMPACT_ATOMS: atom_id res chain seq x y z
N MET A 1 13.55 22.09 31.31
CA MET A 1 14.04 20.88 30.62
C MET A 1 13.67 21.04 29.16
N ASP A 2 14.64 21.46 28.36
CA ASP A 2 14.47 21.80 26.95
C ASP A 2 14.69 20.54 26.10
N LEU A 3 13.62 20.03 25.49
CA LEU A 3 13.66 18.81 24.68
C LEU A 3 14.14 19.19 23.27
N SER A 4 15.42 18.94 23.05
CA SER A 4 16.17 19.19 21.81
C SER A 4 15.42 18.72 20.54
N PRO A 5 15.47 19.49 19.43
CA PRO A 5 14.87 19.11 18.14
C PRO A 5 15.48 17.86 17.47
N LEU A 6 16.60 17.35 18.00
CA LEU A 6 17.26 16.12 17.54
C LEU A 6 16.50 14.83 17.91
N ALA A 7 15.63 14.85 18.92
CA ALA A 7 14.83 13.68 19.30
C ALA A 7 13.67 13.39 18.33
N ARG A 8 13.22 14.39 17.55
CA ARG A 8 12.17 14.23 16.52
C ARG A 8 12.69 13.68 15.19
N GLY A 9 13.97 13.88 14.89
CA GLY A 9 14.58 13.43 13.63
C GLY A 9 14.91 11.94 13.56
N ILE A 10 15.13 11.29 14.72
CA ILE A 10 15.50 9.87 14.77
C ILE A 10 14.24 8.97 14.82
N ALA A 11 13.17 9.41 15.50
CA ALA A 11 11.90 8.69 15.47
C ALA A 11 11.35 8.56 14.03
N SER A 12 11.41 9.66 13.26
CA SER A 12 10.93 9.71 11.88
C SER A 12 11.77 8.92 10.87
N ALA A 13 13.03 8.59 11.19
CA ALA A 13 13.87 7.73 10.35
C ALA A 13 13.63 6.23 10.62
N SER A 14 13.44 5.85 11.88
CA SER A 14 13.15 4.46 12.29
C SER A 14 11.72 4.05 11.95
N GLU A 15 10.76 4.96 12.00
CA GLU A 15 9.37 4.73 11.53
C GLU A 15 9.31 4.59 10.00
N LYS A 16 10.16 5.32 9.26
CA LYS A 16 10.26 5.20 7.80
C LYS A 16 10.83 3.85 7.35
N ALA A 17 11.82 3.31 8.07
CA ALA A 17 12.47 2.05 7.71
C ALA A 17 11.52 0.84 7.79
N GLY A 18 10.47 0.89 8.62
CA GLY A 18 9.43 -0.15 8.68
C GLY A 18 8.25 0.07 7.73
N SER A 19 8.22 1.20 7.02
CA SER A 19 7.06 1.67 6.25
C SER A 19 7.34 1.78 4.74
N THR A 20 8.53 1.44 4.26
CA THR A 20 8.80 1.37 2.81
C THR A 20 8.29 0.07 2.23
N GLN A 21 7.98 0.09 0.93
CA GLN A 21 7.55 -1.10 0.19
C GLN A 21 8.56 -2.24 0.30
N GLU A 22 9.87 -1.94 0.30
CA GLU A 22 10.93 -2.94 0.45
C GLU A 22 10.89 -3.62 1.81
N ALA A 23 10.65 -2.89 2.90
CA ALA A 23 10.55 -3.45 4.24
C ALA A 23 9.31 -4.35 4.39
N LYS A 24 8.19 -3.96 3.76
CA LYS A 24 6.97 -4.78 3.71
C LYS A 24 7.21 -6.07 2.91
N ASN A 25 7.85 -5.95 1.74
CA ASN A 25 8.20 -7.10 0.91
C ASN A 25 9.17 -8.05 1.62
N ALA A 26 10.16 -7.53 2.35
CA ALA A 26 11.07 -8.35 3.13
C ALA A 26 10.34 -9.19 4.19
N LYS A 27 9.38 -8.60 4.92
CA LYS A 27 8.54 -9.36 5.88
C LYS A 27 7.73 -10.46 5.20
N ILE A 28 7.23 -10.21 3.99
CA ILE A 28 6.53 -11.22 3.19
C ILE A 28 7.50 -12.34 2.78
N ASP A 29 8.71 -11.99 2.36
CA ASP A 29 9.74 -12.96 1.95
C ASP A 29 10.20 -13.85 3.11
N GLU A 30 10.29 -13.29 4.31
CA GLU A 30 10.68 -13.98 5.55
C GLU A 30 9.59 -14.90 6.12
N SER A 31 8.32 -14.72 5.74
CA SER A 31 7.21 -15.56 6.22
C SER A 31 7.31 -17.02 5.76
N ASP A 32 6.58 -17.93 6.40
CA ASP A 32 6.53 -19.35 6.00
C ASP A 32 5.49 -19.63 4.90
N PHE A 33 4.89 -18.60 4.31
CA PHE A 33 3.85 -18.77 3.30
C PHE A 33 4.37 -19.40 1.99
N PRO A 34 3.51 -20.17 1.29
CA PRO A 34 3.79 -20.61 -0.08
C PRO A 34 4.16 -19.45 -1.00
N MET A 35 5.06 -19.70 -1.95
CA MET A 35 5.54 -18.68 -2.89
C MET A 35 4.39 -17.96 -3.61
N GLU A 36 3.34 -18.69 -3.99
CA GLU A 36 2.17 -18.12 -4.67
C GLU A 36 1.43 -17.09 -3.81
N ILE A 37 1.29 -17.36 -2.50
CA ILE A 37 0.70 -16.43 -1.53
C ILE A 37 1.63 -15.22 -1.35
N LYS A 38 2.94 -15.43 -1.21
CA LYS A 38 3.92 -14.35 -1.08
C LYS A 38 3.88 -13.38 -2.26
N GLU A 39 3.87 -13.90 -3.49
CA GLU A 39 3.80 -13.05 -4.68
C GLU A 39 2.48 -12.27 -4.76
N LEU A 40 1.37 -12.87 -4.34
CA LEU A 40 0.09 -12.19 -4.31
C LEU A 40 0.05 -11.09 -3.22
N LEU A 41 0.61 -11.35 -2.05
CA LEU A 41 0.78 -10.36 -0.99
C LEU A 41 1.63 -9.16 -1.44
N LYS A 42 2.75 -9.40 -2.12
CA LYS A 42 3.58 -8.32 -2.68
C LYS A 42 2.82 -7.45 -3.66
N ARG A 43 2.01 -8.05 -4.55
CA ARG A 43 1.14 -7.29 -5.47
C ARG A 43 0.11 -6.46 -4.72
N ILE A 44 -0.50 -7.01 -3.67
CA ILE A 44 -1.46 -6.27 -2.84
C ILE A 44 -0.79 -5.05 -2.18
N VAL A 45 0.41 -5.24 -1.60
CA VAL A 45 1.20 -4.14 -1.02
C VAL A 45 1.52 -3.09 -2.09
N GLU A 46 2.00 -3.51 -3.26
CA GLU A 46 2.31 -2.61 -4.37
C GLU A 46 1.09 -1.80 -4.85
N TYR A 47 -0.08 -2.44 -5.01
CA TYR A 47 -1.30 -1.74 -5.39
C TYR A 47 -1.74 -0.72 -4.34
N ARG A 48 -1.57 -1.02 -3.05
CA ARG A 48 -1.89 -0.09 -1.97
C ARG A 48 -0.95 1.11 -1.95
N GLU A 49 0.34 0.91 -2.13
CA GLU A 49 1.30 2.02 -2.20
C GLU A 49 1.02 2.91 -3.41
N LYS A 50 0.81 2.33 -4.60
CA LYS A 50 0.41 3.10 -5.80
C LYS A 50 -0.89 3.87 -5.58
N LEU A 51 -1.87 3.27 -4.91
CA LEU A 51 -3.14 3.91 -4.62
C LEU A 51 -2.97 5.10 -3.66
N LYS A 52 -2.12 4.96 -2.64
CA LYS A 52 -1.76 6.05 -1.72
C LYS A 52 -1.02 7.18 -2.45
N GLU A 53 -0.05 6.85 -3.29
CA GLU A 53 0.65 7.84 -4.13
C GLU A 53 -0.31 8.61 -5.03
N LYS A 54 -1.24 7.90 -5.68
CA LYS A 54 -2.24 8.51 -6.56
C LYS A 54 -3.27 9.36 -5.83
N GLN A 55 -3.67 8.95 -4.63
CA GLN A 55 -4.52 9.77 -3.76
C GLN A 55 -3.80 11.06 -3.32
N GLN A 56 -2.51 10.96 -3.00
CA GLN A 56 -1.71 12.13 -2.67
C GLN A 56 -1.55 13.05 -3.90
N GLU A 57 -1.27 12.50 -5.08
CA GLU A 57 -1.20 13.25 -6.33
C GLU A 57 -2.54 13.97 -6.63
N LEU A 58 -3.67 13.31 -6.37
CA LEU A 58 -4.99 13.90 -6.49
C LEU A 58 -5.16 15.09 -5.55
N GLU A 59 -4.79 14.97 -4.27
CA GLU A 59 -4.82 16.10 -3.34
C GLU A 59 -3.90 17.25 -3.77
N ASP A 60 -2.71 16.93 -4.26
CA ASP A 60 -1.74 17.92 -4.72
C ASP A 60 -2.27 18.69 -5.94
N VAL A 61 -2.88 18.00 -6.91
CA VAL A 61 -3.55 18.63 -8.07
C VAL A 61 -4.73 19.51 -7.63
N MET A 62 -5.48 19.12 -6.60
CA MET A 62 -6.56 19.96 -6.05
C MET A 62 -6.02 21.25 -5.41
N ARG A 63 -4.83 21.21 -4.81
CA ARG A 63 -4.20 22.36 -4.14
C ARG A 63 -3.33 23.21 -5.08
N ASP A 64 -2.92 22.68 -6.23
CA ASP A 64 -2.05 23.36 -7.19
C ASP A 64 -2.76 24.55 -7.86
N GLN A 65 -2.40 25.77 -7.48
CA GLN A 65 -2.96 27.01 -8.04
C GLN A 65 -2.36 27.40 -9.40
N SER A 66 -1.31 26.70 -9.87
CA SER A 66 -0.67 26.99 -11.16
C SER A 66 -1.45 26.47 -12.36
N LEU A 67 -2.37 25.51 -12.14
CA LEU A 67 -3.20 24.90 -13.17
C LEU A 67 -4.45 25.73 -13.44
N ASN A 68 -4.79 25.88 -14.72
CA ASN A 68 -6.10 26.37 -15.12
C ASN A 68 -7.19 25.29 -14.92
N ASP A 69 -8.46 25.68 -14.97
CA ASP A 69 -9.59 24.80 -14.64
C ASP A 69 -9.68 23.57 -15.56
N GLU A 70 -9.40 23.74 -16.86
CA GLU A 70 -9.46 22.65 -17.84
C GLU A 70 -8.33 21.63 -17.62
N GLN A 71 -7.11 22.11 -17.39
CA GLN A 71 -5.95 21.28 -17.07
C GLN A 71 -6.13 20.53 -15.75
N ARG A 72 -6.68 21.22 -14.73
CA ARG A 72 -6.98 20.61 -13.44
C ARG A 72 -8.01 19.50 -13.60
N GLN A 73 -9.12 19.78 -14.29
CA GLN A 73 -10.18 18.80 -14.49
C GLN A 73 -9.68 17.57 -15.24
N ALA A 74 -8.93 17.76 -16.33
CA ALA A 74 -8.37 16.65 -17.09
C ALA A 74 -7.43 15.77 -16.26
N LYS A 75 -6.59 16.37 -15.41
CA LYS A 75 -5.72 15.63 -14.48
C LYS A 75 -6.52 14.89 -13.41
N LEU A 76 -7.52 15.53 -12.81
CA LEU A 76 -8.36 14.91 -11.79
C LEU A 76 -9.14 13.72 -12.37
N ASP A 77 -9.69 13.84 -13.57
CA ASP A 77 -10.41 12.76 -14.25
C ASP A 77 -9.49 11.56 -14.52
N ALA A 78 -8.28 11.81 -15.03
CA ALA A 78 -7.28 10.76 -15.25
C ALA A 78 -6.90 10.05 -13.94
N LEU A 79 -6.62 10.83 -12.87
CA LEU A 79 -6.28 10.27 -11.56
C LEU A 79 -7.42 9.45 -10.96
N GLN A 80 -8.67 9.91 -11.09
CA GLN A 80 -9.83 9.15 -10.62
C GLN A 80 -10.01 7.83 -11.38
N GLN A 81 -9.75 7.80 -12.69
CA GLN A 81 -9.77 6.56 -13.48
C GLN A 81 -8.67 5.59 -13.04
N GLU A 82 -7.44 6.08 -12.87
CA GLU A 82 -6.31 5.28 -12.39
C GLU A 82 -6.58 4.70 -10.99
N ILE A 83 -7.07 5.52 -10.05
CA ILE A 83 -7.46 5.10 -8.70
C ILE A 83 -8.56 4.03 -8.75
N SER A 84 -9.55 4.19 -9.63
CA SER A 84 -10.63 3.21 -9.79
C SER A 84 -10.10 1.88 -10.31
N SER A 85 -9.22 1.90 -11.31
CA SER A 85 -8.58 0.71 -11.87
C SER A 85 -7.69 -0.02 -10.86
N LEU A 86 -6.90 0.74 -10.07
CA LEU A 86 -6.09 0.19 -8.98
C LEU A 86 -6.96 -0.45 -7.90
N ASN A 87 -8.08 0.18 -7.52
CA ASN A 87 -9.03 -0.40 -6.56
C ASN A 87 -9.62 -1.73 -7.06
N SER A 88 -10.01 -1.82 -8.34
CA SER A 88 -10.50 -3.07 -8.91
C SER A 88 -9.43 -4.17 -8.90
N SER A 89 -8.20 -3.82 -9.28
CA SER A 89 -7.06 -4.76 -9.28
C SER A 89 -6.71 -5.24 -7.87
N LEU A 90 -6.77 -4.34 -6.87
CA LEU A 90 -6.58 -4.66 -5.46
C LEU A 90 -7.66 -5.63 -4.95
N GLN A 91 -8.93 -5.36 -5.25
CA GLN A 91 -10.04 -6.23 -4.85
C GLN A 91 -9.93 -7.61 -5.50
N GLU A 92 -9.54 -7.67 -6.78
CA GLU A 92 -9.32 -8.93 -7.47
C GLU A 92 -8.19 -9.73 -6.80
N ALA A 93 -7.05 -9.09 -6.50
CA ALA A 93 -5.94 -9.74 -5.82
C ALA A 93 -6.32 -10.24 -4.41
N MET A 94 -7.07 -9.44 -3.64
CA MET A 94 -7.62 -9.87 -2.34
C MET A 94 -8.58 -11.06 -2.48
N GLY A 95 -9.40 -11.07 -3.53
CA GLY A 95 -10.29 -12.18 -3.84
C GLY A 95 -9.53 -13.47 -4.20
N GLN A 96 -8.46 -13.35 -4.99
CA GLN A 96 -7.56 -14.47 -5.30
C GLN A 96 -6.87 -14.98 -4.02
N LEU A 97 -6.45 -14.08 -3.12
CA LEU A 97 -5.78 -14.44 -1.87
C LEU A 97 -6.70 -15.25 -0.97
N ASN A 98 -7.94 -14.77 -0.78
CA ASN A 98 -8.94 -15.49 0.00
C ASN A 98 -9.25 -16.89 -0.56
N LYS A 99 -9.24 -17.05 -1.90
CA LYS A 99 -9.42 -18.36 -2.54
C LYS A 99 -8.23 -19.29 -2.26
N LEU A 100 -7.00 -18.80 -2.36
CA LEU A 100 -5.80 -19.59 -2.08
C LEU A 100 -5.75 -20.02 -0.61
N VAL A 101 -6.05 -19.10 0.32
CA VAL A 101 -6.19 -19.39 1.76
C VAL A 101 -7.16 -20.54 1.99
N ALA A 102 -8.38 -20.42 1.44
CA ALA A 102 -9.42 -21.42 1.63
C ALA A 102 -9.07 -22.79 0.99
N GLN A 103 -8.28 -22.80 -0.08
CA GLN A 103 -7.83 -24.04 -0.73
C GLN A 103 -6.70 -24.73 0.03
N MET A 104 -5.85 -23.96 0.71
CA MET A 104 -4.68 -24.47 1.42
C MET A 104 -4.97 -24.87 2.87
N ASP A 105 -6.20 -24.64 3.36
CA ASP A 105 -6.63 -24.96 4.73
C ASP A 105 -5.66 -24.42 5.79
N LEU A 106 -5.23 -23.16 5.59
CA LEU A 106 -4.34 -22.47 6.53
C LEU A 106 -5.03 -22.28 7.88
N ASP A 107 -4.27 -22.39 8.96
CA ASP A 107 -4.77 -22.13 10.30
C ASP A 107 -5.11 -20.64 10.52
N ASP A 108 -5.97 -20.36 11.49
CA ASP A 108 -6.43 -19.00 11.80
C ASP A 108 -5.27 -18.03 12.07
N GLY A 109 -4.17 -18.50 12.66
CA GLY A 109 -2.98 -17.69 12.93
C GLY A 109 -2.28 -17.27 11.64
N ALA A 110 -2.07 -18.21 10.73
CA ALA A 110 -1.53 -17.97 9.39
C ALA A 110 -2.41 -16.99 8.58
N VAL A 111 -3.74 -17.10 8.69
CA VAL A 111 -4.67 -16.16 8.04
C VAL A 111 -4.53 -14.75 8.62
N ILE A 112 -4.42 -14.62 9.94
CA ILE A 112 -4.25 -13.32 10.61
C ILE A 112 -2.93 -12.66 10.21
N GLU A 113 -1.82 -13.40 10.21
CA GLU A 113 -0.51 -12.88 9.79
C GLU A 113 -0.53 -12.42 8.34
N MET A 114 -1.09 -13.23 7.45
CA MET A 114 -1.26 -12.88 6.03
C MET A 114 -2.07 -11.59 5.86
N MET A 115 -3.20 -11.47 6.55
CA MET A 115 -4.03 -10.27 6.50
C MET A 115 -3.28 -9.04 7.03
N SER A 116 -2.46 -9.21 8.07
CA SER A 116 -1.61 -8.15 8.60
C SER A 116 -0.58 -7.70 7.56
N LEU A 117 0.10 -8.63 6.89
CA LEU A 117 1.06 -8.32 5.82
C LEU A 117 0.39 -7.62 4.63
N ALA A 118 -0.79 -8.08 4.23
CA ALA A 118 -1.58 -7.45 3.16
C ALA A 118 -2.02 -6.01 3.48
N MET A 119 -2.19 -5.69 4.76
CA MET A 119 -2.61 -4.37 5.23
C MET A 119 -1.46 -3.45 5.64
N SER A 120 -0.25 -3.99 5.79
CA SER A 120 0.95 -3.30 6.29
C SER A 120 1.39 -2.12 5.45
#